data_AF-A0A6C2YR16-F1
#
_entry.id   AF-A0A6C2YR16-F1
#
_cell.length_a   1.000
_cell.length_b   1.000
_cell.length_c   1.000
_cell.angle_alpha   90.00
_cell.angle_beta   90.00
_cell.angle_gamma   90.00
#
_symmetry.space_group_name_H-M   'P 1'
#
loop_
_entity.id
_entity.type
_entity.pdbx_description
1 polymer ?
#
loop_
_entity_poly.entity_id
_entity_poly.type
_entity_poly.pdbx_seq_one_letter_code
_entity_poly.pdbx_strand_id
1 'polypeptide(L)'
;MATPHKLRILFVDDETYLQEIMRHELPSFGHEVTICPDGNSAMRTIQKATFDVAILDLRLPDMTGMDVLRWLKQVSPDTDAIMMTGHGTQDTVVEAMRLGAVDFLNKPCKMAEIEAILLRLLERRRMKNNNAALQTRVKAAEGPSMLIGQSPAMIPVQQLIATVAPTNSSVLILGETGTGKEMAARTLYQMSHRADGPFVPVNCGALAEHLVESELFGHRRGAFTGAERDHKGLFEVANGGTLFLDELGELNRNIQVKLLRFLESGEIRRVGDSEPIVVDVRVLCATNRDLWTMVSREEFREDLLYRLNTFEIRLPPLRERIADIPDLARHLLARTAKRPIEQVSRLLSPQALEVMCQYSWPGNVRELANAMEYAYIVSGGQPITDQHLPHTVRTGRQSMRPAQAAPMMSPPGYPQMGQSIPPNTMPYGIPPSHPQAHPQAMPYHPAQPGMGMPQAHPQAHPQSLPPMAPQGYLPPQSPVGAADPSMLAGGHSARTLRDIEMEHILRTLAKHGNNKQRTAEELGISVKTLYNKLTQYEEDRKAG
;
A
#
# COMPACT_ATOMS: atom_id res chain seq x y z
N MET A 1 -26.43 18.59 -11.12
CA MET A 1 -26.37 17.16 -10.75
C MET A 1 -25.65 16.41 -11.86
N ALA A 2 -25.01 15.27 -11.59
CA ALA A 2 -24.43 14.43 -12.65
C ALA A 2 -25.55 13.74 -13.44
N THR A 3 -25.33 13.47 -14.73
CA THR A 3 -26.27 12.71 -15.56
C THR A 3 -26.42 11.28 -15.03
N PRO A 4 -27.65 10.74 -14.95
CA PRO A 4 -27.84 9.33 -14.62
C PRO A 4 -27.23 8.45 -15.73
N HIS A 5 -26.51 7.40 -15.34
CA HIS A 5 -25.89 6.50 -16.31
C HIS A 5 -26.95 5.53 -16.86
N LYS A 6 -27.24 5.64 -18.15
CA LYS A 6 -28.21 4.79 -18.86
C LYS A 6 -27.75 3.33 -18.86
N LEU A 7 -28.54 2.43 -18.27
CA LEU A 7 -28.37 0.98 -18.42
C LEU A 7 -29.07 0.50 -19.70
N ARG A 8 -28.47 -0.45 -20.42
CA ARG A 8 -29.16 -1.20 -21.49
C ARG A 8 -29.70 -2.51 -20.93
N ILE A 9 -31.02 -2.61 -20.84
CA ILE A 9 -31.74 -3.69 -20.20
C ILE A 9 -32.37 -4.59 -21.27
N LEU A 10 -32.13 -5.90 -21.17
CA LEU A 10 -32.92 -6.91 -21.85
C LEU A 10 -34.05 -7.34 -20.90
N PHE A 11 -35.30 -7.29 -21.35
CA PHE A 11 -36.46 -7.79 -20.60
C PHE A 11 -37.11 -8.92 -21.39
N VAL A 12 -37.25 -10.09 -20.76
CA VAL A 12 -37.70 -11.34 -21.40
C VAL A 12 -38.87 -11.93 -20.62
N ASP A 13 -40.05 -11.89 -21.21
CA ASP A 13 -41.33 -12.22 -20.54
C ASP A 13 -42.41 -12.40 -21.62
N ASP A 14 -43.29 -13.40 -21.49
CA ASP A 14 -44.35 -13.66 -22.48
C ASP A 14 -45.66 -12.90 -22.19
N GLU A 15 -45.82 -12.30 -21.00
CA GLU A 15 -46.99 -11.50 -20.66
C GLU A 15 -46.98 -10.15 -21.41
N THR A 16 -47.71 -10.05 -22.52
CA THR A 16 -47.82 -8.83 -23.36
C THR A 16 -48.15 -7.56 -22.56
N TYR A 17 -48.94 -7.66 -21.49
CA TYR A 17 -49.27 -6.55 -20.61
C TYR A 17 -48.04 -6.05 -19.83
N LEU A 18 -47.24 -6.97 -19.30
CA LEU A 18 -46.03 -6.65 -18.53
C LEU A 18 -44.89 -6.18 -19.45
N GLN A 19 -44.76 -6.76 -20.65
CA GLN A 19 -43.90 -6.24 -21.71
C GLN A 19 -44.17 -4.76 -22.02
N GLU A 20 -45.45 -4.37 -22.12
CA GLU A 20 -45.81 -2.99 -22.44
C GLU A 20 -45.58 -2.04 -21.25
N ILE A 21 -45.82 -2.48 -20.01
CA ILE A 21 -45.39 -1.71 -18.81
C ILE A 21 -43.88 -1.45 -18.85
N MET A 22 -43.06 -2.48 -19.04
CA MET A 22 -41.60 -2.35 -19.06
C MET A 22 -41.08 -1.51 -20.24
N ARG A 23 -41.84 -1.45 -21.34
CA ARG A 23 -41.55 -0.58 -22.49
C ARG A 23 -41.62 0.91 -22.16
N HIS A 24 -42.45 1.32 -21.19
CA HIS A 24 -42.60 2.72 -20.76
C HIS A 24 -41.88 3.03 -19.45
N GLU A 25 -42.00 2.16 -18.44
CA GLU A 25 -41.45 2.41 -17.09
C GLU A 25 -39.91 2.42 -17.08
N LEU A 26 -39.23 1.45 -17.72
CA LEU A 26 -37.77 1.38 -17.68
C LEU A 26 -37.09 2.57 -18.41
N PRO A 27 -37.60 3.05 -19.57
CA PRO A 27 -37.16 4.34 -20.12
C PRO A 27 -37.48 5.55 -19.23
N SER A 28 -38.56 5.53 -18.44
CA SER A 28 -38.87 6.61 -17.50
C SER A 28 -37.80 6.76 -16.39
N PHE A 29 -37.22 5.66 -15.92
CA PHE A 29 -36.06 5.62 -15.02
C PHE A 29 -34.74 6.02 -15.71
N GLY A 30 -34.79 6.45 -16.97
CA GLY A 30 -33.62 6.89 -17.74
C GLY A 30 -32.75 5.72 -18.23
N HIS A 31 -33.37 4.57 -18.55
CA HIS A 31 -32.68 3.40 -19.12
C HIS A 31 -33.03 3.18 -20.60
N GLU A 32 -32.41 2.18 -21.21
CA GLU A 32 -32.65 1.72 -22.57
C GLU A 32 -33.18 0.29 -22.46
N VAL A 33 -34.34 -0.03 -23.03
CA VAL A 33 -34.94 -1.38 -22.89
C VAL A 33 -35.10 -2.06 -24.25
N THR A 34 -34.75 -3.35 -24.30
CA THR A 34 -35.10 -4.26 -25.40
C THR A 34 -36.01 -5.35 -24.85
N ILE A 35 -37.20 -5.47 -25.42
CA ILE A 35 -38.21 -6.47 -25.04
C ILE A 35 -38.05 -7.71 -25.94
N CYS A 36 -38.09 -8.91 -25.35
CA CYS A 36 -38.17 -10.18 -26.07
C CYS A 36 -39.35 -11.02 -25.52
N PRO A 37 -40.25 -11.54 -26.36
CA PRO A 37 -41.43 -12.30 -25.91
C PRO A 37 -41.14 -13.78 -25.62
N ASP A 38 -39.96 -14.29 -25.97
CA ASP A 38 -39.60 -15.70 -25.88
C ASP A 38 -38.08 -15.89 -25.68
N GLY A 39 -37.65 -17.10 -25.27
CA GLY A 39 -36.25 -17.40 -24.99
C GLY A 39 -35.38 -17.41 -26.26
N ASN A 40 -35.90 -17.91 -27.38
CA ASN A 40 -35.19 -17.96 -28.65
C ASN A 40 -34.87 -16.56 -29.21
N SER A 41 -35.75 -15.58 -29.04
CA SER A 41 -35.54 -14.18 -29.41
C SER A 41 -34.56 -13.51 -28.44
N ALA A 42 -34.65 -13.79 -27.14
CA ALA A 42 -33.65 -13.34 -26.16
C ALA A 42 -32.24 -13.84 -26.49
N MET A 43 -32.05 -15.15 -26.71
CA MET A 43 -30.76 -15.75 -27.07
C MET A 43 -30.18 -15.15 -28.37
N ARG A 44 -31.02 -14.99 -29.41
CA ARG A 44 -30.63 -14.35 -30.69
C ARG A 44 -30.34 -12.86 -30.56
N THR A 45 -30.81 -12.20 -29.50
CA THR A 45 -30.59 -10.78 -29.21
C THR A 45 -29.32 -10.58 -28.39
N ILE A 46 -29.08 -11.43 -27.39
CA ILE A 46 -27.81 -11.52 -26.62
C ILE A 46 -26.60 -11.75 -27.56
N GLN A 47 -26.76 -12.55 -28.61
CA GLN A 47 -25.72 -12.75 -29.63
C GLN A 47 -25.39 -11.50 -30.47
N LYS A 48 -26.31 -10.52 -30.55
CA LYS A 48 -26.21 -9.37 -31.47
C LYS A 48 -25.95 -8.03 -30.76
N ALA A 49 -26.29 -7.93 -29.49
CA ALA A 49 -26.16 -6.72 -28.70
C ALA A 49 -25.70 -7.06 -27.28
N THR A 50 -24.82 -6.22 -26.72
CA THR A 50 -24.38 -6.35 -25.33
C THR A 50 -25.38 -5.68 -24.40
N PHE A 51 -25.73 -6.36 -23.31
CA PHE A 51 -26.65 -5.83 -22.29
C PHE A 51 -25.95 -5.62 -20.96
N ASP A 52 -26.43 -4.62 -20.23
CA ASP A 52 -25.90 -4.25 -18.92
C ASP A 52 -26.64 -5.01 -17.82
N VAL A 53 -27.96 -5.17 -17.96
CA VAL A 53 -28.80 -6.02 -17.12
C VAL A 53 -29.71 -6.85 -18.01
N ALA A 54 -29.97 -8.11 -17.64
CA ALA A 54 -31.06 -8.92 -18.17
C ALA A 54 -32.09 -9.20 -17.06
N ILE A 55 -33.36 -9.05 -17.37
CA ILE A 55 -34.50 -9.39 -16.51
C ILE A 55 -35.24 -10.52 -17.24
N LEU A 56 -35.36 -11.69 -16.62
CA LEU A 56 -35.80 -12.92 -17.27
C LEU A 56 -36.94 -13.58 -16.48
N ASP A 57 -38.11 -13.83 -17.07
CA ASP A 57 -39.06 -14.78 -16.47
C ASP A 57 -38.48 -16.20 -16.50
N LEU A 58 -38.61 -16.90 -15.38
CA LEU A 58 -38.35 -18.31 -15.20
C LEU A 58 -39.16 -19.20 -16.17
N ARG A 59 -40.37 -18.77 -16.56
CA ARG A 59 -41.24 -19.46 -17.52
C ARG A 59 -41.32 -18.67 -18.82
N LEU A 60 -41.03 -19.33 -19.94
CA LEU A 60 -41.18 -18.80 -21.29
C LEU A 60 -41.88 -19.88 -22.16
N PRO A 61 -42.53 -19.52 -23.28
CA PRO A 61 -43.33 -20.46 -24.07
C PRO A 61 -42.52 -21.53 -24.81
N ASP A 62 -41.20 -21.37 -24.91
CA ASP A 62 -40.29 -22.17 -25.73
C ASP A 62 -39.12 -22.82 -24.95
N MET A 63 -38.80 -22.34 -23.74
CA MET A 63 -37.77 -22.88 -22.85
C MET A 63 -37.96 -22.34 -21.41
N THR A 64 -37.07 -22.66 -20.48
CA THR A 64 -37.06 -22.00 -19.16
C THR A 64 -36.15 -20.78 -19.15
N GLY A 65 -36.45 -19.78 -18.31
CA GLY A 65 -35.55 -18.65 -18.07
C GLY A 65 -34.18 -19.08 -17.53
N MET A 66 -34.08 -20.27 -16.92
CA MET A 66 -32.81 -20.84 -16.47
C MET A 66 -31.93 -21.26 -17.64
N ASP A 67 -32.52 -21.72 -18.75
CA ASP A 67 -31.78 -22.05 -19.97
C ASP A 67 -31.21 -20.77 -20.61
N VAL A 68 -32.02 -19.69 -20.63
CA VAL A 68 -31.58 -18.35 -21.06
C VAL A 68 -30.49 -17.80 -20.14
N LEU A 69 -30.60 -17.99 -18.81
CA LEU A 69 -29.57 -17.58 -17.83
C LEU A 69 -28.24 -18.32 -18.05
N ARG A 70 -28.27 -19.66 -18.21
CA ARG A 70 -27.05 -20.45 -18.48
C ARG A 70 -26.38 -20.00 -19.78
N TRP A 71 -27.16 -19.77 -20.84
CA TRP A 71 -26.66 -19.24 -22.11
C TRP A 71 -26.08 -17.83 -21.99
N LEU A 72 -26.79 -16.92 -21.32
CA LEU A 72 -26.35 -15.55 -21.07
C LEU A 72 -25.00 -15.52 -20.35
N LYS A 73 -24.80 -16.37 -19.34
CA LYS A 73 -23.53 -16.43 -18.61
C LYS A 73 -22.39 -17.10 -19.38
N GLN A 74 -22.70 -17.94 -20.36
CA GLN A 74 -21.70 -18.50 -21.29
C GLN A 74 -21.24 -17.49 -22.35
N VAL A 75 -22.15 -16.64 -22.87
CA VAL A 75 -21.89 -15.72 -23.99
C VAL A 75 -21.57 -14.29 -23.53
N SER A 76 -22.07 -13.86 -22.38
CA SER A 76 -21.92 -12.50 -21.83
C SER A 76 -21.92 -12.53 -20.29
N PRO A 77 -20.88 -13.11 -19.66
CA PRO A 77 -20.81 -13.30 -18.20
C PRO A 77 -20.94 -11.99 -17.39
N ASP A 78 -20.49 -10.87 -17.97
CA ASP A 78 -20.55 -9.53 -17.39
C ASP A 78 -21.96 -8.90 -17.35
N THR A 79 -22.95 -9.44 -18.05
CA THR A 79 -24.35 -8.97 -17.94
C THR A 79 -24.92 -9.43 -16.59
N ASP A 80 -25.34 -8.48 -15.75
CA ASP A 80 -26.02 -8.79 -14.48
C ASP A 80 -27.42 -9.36 -14.80
N ALA A 81 -27.87 -10.39 -14.09
CA ALA A 81 -29.10 -11.12 -14.45
C ALA A 81 -30.08 -11.23 -13.26
N ILE A 82 -31.29 -10.71 -13.43
CA ILE A 82 -32.38 -10.74 -12.44
C ILE A 82 -33.42 -11.74 -12.93
N MET A 83 -33.82 -12.69 -12.08
CA MET A 83 -34.92 -13.59 -12.41
C MET A 83 -36.25 -13.03 -11.92
N MET A 84 -37.32 -13.24 -12.68
CA MET A 84 -38.71 -12.97 -12.31
C MET A 84 -39.53 -14.25 -12.38
N THR A 85 -40.55 -14.42 -11.54
CA THR A 85 -41.59 -15.45 -11.73
C THR A 85 -42.79 -15.28 -10.80
N GLY A 86 -43.97 -15.77 -11.19
CA GLY A 86 -45.11 -15.93 -10.26
C GLY A 86 -45.09 -17.22 -9.43
N HIS A 87 -44.26 -18.21 -9.81
CA HIS A 87 -44.31 -19.57 -9.25
C HIS A 87 -42.90 -20.19 -9.05
N GLY A 88 -42.07 -19.53 -8.24
CA GLY A 88 -40.74 -20.02 -7.85
C GLY A 88 -40.78 -20.88 -6.59
N THR A 89 -39.93 -21.91 -6.53
CA THR A 89 -39.60 -22.63 -5.30
C THR A 89 -38.27 -22.13 -4.72
N GLN A 90 -38.01 -22.37 -3.43
CA GLN A 90 -36.71 -22.04 -2.82
C GLN A 90 -35.54 -22.66 -3.59
N ASP A 91 -35.70 -23.90 -4.09
CA ASP A 91 -34.67 -24.58 -4.90
C ASP A 91 -34.38 -23.84 -6.21
N THR A 92 -35.40 -23.34 -6.92
CA THR A 92 -35.19 -22.56 -8.16
C THR A 92 -34.49 -21.23 -7.90
N VAL A 93 -34.74 -20.57 -6.76
CA VAL A 93 -34.01 -19.36 -6.36
C VAL A 93 -32.54 -19.69 -6.07
N VAL A 94 -32.28 -20.79 -5.33
CA VAL A 94 -30.92 -21.23 -5.01
C VAL A 94 -30.15 -21.66 -6.26
N GLU A 95 -30.79 -22.34 -7.23
CA GLU A 95 -30.15 -22.65 -8.52
C GLU A 95 -29.83 -21.36 -9.31
N ALA A 96 -30.77 -20.41 -9.41
CA ALA A 96 -30.55 -19.16 -10.14
C ALA A 96 -29.35 -18.37 -9.59
N MET A 97 -29.26 -18.23 -8.27
CA MET A 97 -28.12 -17.55 -7.62
C MET A 97 -26.80 -18.32 -7.82
N ARG A 98 -26.82 -19.67 -7.80
CA ARG A 98 -25.63 -20.49 -8.12
C ARG A 98 -25.18 -20.36 -9.58
N LEU A 99 -26.11 -20.13 -10.51
CA LEU A 99 -25.83 -19.83 -11.91
C LEU A 99 -25.43 -18.37 -12.16
N GLY A 100 -25.33 -17.53 -11.12
CA GLY A 100 -24.85 -16.15 -11.24
C GLY A 100 -25.93 -15.13 -11.57
N ALA A 101 -27.21 -15.42 -11.29
CA ALA A 101 -28.20 -14.37 -11.08
C ALA A 101 -27.76 -13.47 -9.91
N VAL A 102 -28.14 -12.20 -9.95
CA VAL A 102 -27.76 -11.18 -8.94
C VAL A 102 -28.89 -10.88 -7.96
N ASP A 103 -30.14 -11.09 -8.37
CA ASP A 103 -31.34 -10.89 -7.56
C ASP A 103 -32.53 -11.70 -8.13
N PHE A 104 -33.61 -11.82 -7.35
CA PHE A 104 -34.80 -12.61 -7.70
C PHE A 104 -36.10 -11.90 -7.29
N LEU A 105 -37.04 -11.76 -8.21
CA LEU A 105 -38.30 -11.03 -8.04
C LEU A 105 -39.52 -11.93 -8.21
N ASN A 106 -40.50 -11.77 -7.32
CA ASN A 106 -41.79 -12.46 -7.42
C ASN A 106 -42.80 -11.60 -8.19
N LYS A 107 -43.45 -12.14 -9.23
CA LYS A 107 -44.62 -11.54 -9.87
C LYS A 107 -45.84 -11.69 -8.94
N PRO A 108 -46.68 -10.66 -8.75
CA PRO A 108 -46.52 -9.28 -9.22
C PRO A 108 -45.55 -8.49 -8.33
N CYS A 109 -44.52 -7.90 -8.94
CA CYS A 109 -43.53 -7.05 -8.28
C CYS A 109 -43.87 -5.56 -8.46
N LYS A 110 -43.43 -4.69 -7.56
CA LYS A 110 -43.62 -3.23 -7.67
C LYS A 110 -42.49 -2.61 -8.50
N MET A 111 -42.79 -1.57 -9.27
CA MET A 111 -41.76 -0.88 -10.08
C MET A 111 -40.63 -0.30 -9.21
N ALA A 112 -40.94 0.18 -8.00
CA ALA A 112 -39.93 0.66 -7.03
C ALA A 112 -38.97 -0.45 -6.53
N GLU A 113 -39.37 -1.73 -6.56
CA GLU A 113 -38.49 -2.85 -6.21
C GLU A 113 -37.48 -3.10 -7.35
N ILE A 114 -37.93 -2.97 -8.60
CA ILE A 114 -37.08 -3.04 -9.80
C ILE A 114 -36.12 -1.84 -9.85
N GLU A 115 -36.61 -0.62 -9.64
CA GLU A 115 -35.81 0.61 -9.59
C GLU A 115 -34.69 0.51 -8.55
N ALA A 116 -35.00 0.04 -7.33
CA ALA A 116 -34.00 -0.15 -6.27
C ALA A 116 -32.88 -1.13 -6.65
N ILE A 117 -33.21 -2.24 -7.32
CA ILE A 117 -32.22 -3.21 -7.81
C ILE A 117 -31.38 -2.60 -8.94
N LEU A 118 -32.00 -1.91 -9.90
CA LEU A 118 -31.30 -1.28 -11.02
C LEU A 118 -30.34 -0.17 -10.58
N LEU A 119 -30.73 0.66 -9.60
CA LEU A 119 -29.86 1.65 -8.97
C LEU A 119 -28.64 0.98 -8.32
N ARG A 120 -28.83 -0.12 -7.59
CA ARG A 120 -27.76 -0.90 -6.95
C ARG A 120 -26.78 -1.50 -7.97
N LEU A 121 -27.28 -1.99 -9.11
CA LEU A 121 -26.45 -2.50 -10.21
C LEU A 121 -25.70 -1.38 -10.95
N LEU A 122 -26.33 -0.21 -11.12
CA LEU A 122 -25.70 0.99 -11.67
C LEU A 122 -24.50 1.44 -10.80
N GLU A 123 -24.66 1.49 -9.48
CA GLU A 123 -23.55 1.78 -8.56
C GLU A 123 -22.43 0.72 -8.62
N ARG A 124 -22.79 -0.57 -8.58
CA ARG A 124 -21.85 -1.70 -8.71
C ARG A 124 -21.00 -1.58 -9.99
N ARG A 125 -21.65 -1.27 -11.12
CA ARG A 125 -21.00 -1.08 -12.42
C ARG A 125 -20.16 0.19 -12.48
N ARG A 126 -20.63 1.29 -11.89
CA ARG A 126 -19.83 2.53 -11.74
C ARG A 126 -18.55 2.29 -10.93
N MET A 127 -18.63 1.51 -9.85
CA MET A 127 -17.47 1.10 -9.04
C MET A 127 -16.50 0.22 -9.84
N LYS A 128 -16.99 -0.81 -10.55
CA LYS A 128 -16.17 -1.68 -11.41
C LYS A 128 -15.46 -0.91 -12.52
N ASN A 129 -16.18 -0.04 -13.22
CA ASN A 129 -15.66 0.76 -14.34
C ASN A 129 -14.67 1.82 -13.86
N ASN A 130 -14.94 2.49 -12.73
CA ASN A 130 -13.98 3.41 -12.11
C ASN A 130 -12.68 2.70 -11.72
N ASN A 131 -12.77 1.50 -11.13
CA ASN A 131 -11.58 0.72 -10.75
C ASN A 131 -10.77 0.32 -12.00
N ALA A 132 -11.40 -0.24 -13.03
CA ALA A 132 -10.72 -0.58 -14.29
C ALA A 132 -10.08 0.65 -14.97
N ALA A 133 -10.77 1.79 -15.01
CA ALA A 133 -10.24 3.04 -15.57
C ALA A 133 -9.08 3.61 -14.73
N LEU A 134 -9.14 3.52 -13.40
CA LEU A 134 -8.06 3.94 -12.51
C LEU A 134 -6.85 3.00 -12.64
N GLN A 135 -7.04 1.68 -12.61
CA GLN A 135 -5.97 0.70 -12.85
C GLN A 135 -5.29 0.93 -14.20
N THR A 136 -6.06 1.19 -15.27
CA THR A 136 -5.51 1.50 -16.60
C THR A 136 -4.68 2.80 -16.58
N ARG A 137 -5.18 3.85 -15.91
CA ARG A 137 -4.47 5.13 -15.78
C ARG A 137 -3.22 5.03 -14.90
N VAL A 138 -3.23 4.19 -13.85
CA VAL A 138 -2.06 3.92 -13.01
C VAL A 138 -1.03 3.11 -13.78
N LYS A 139 -1.41 2.00 -14.44
CA LYS A 139 -0.50 1.21 -15.29
C LYS A 139 0.12 2.06 -16.41
N ALA A 140 -0.64 3.00 -17.00
CA ALA A 140 -0.13 3.95 -17.99
C ALA A 140 0.77 5.06 -17.40
N ALA A 141 0.59 5.45 -16.14
CA ALA A 141 1.37 6.50 -15.48
C ALA A 141 2.65 5.99 -14.81
N GLU A 142 2.64 4.79 -14.24
CA GLU A 142 3.84 4.13 -13.69
C GLU A 142 4.77 3.62 -14.81
N GLY A 143 4.19 3.25 -15.96
CA GLY A 143 4.85 2.61 -17.10
C GLY A 143 5.02 1.09 -16.91
N PRO A 144 5.48 0.37 -17.96
CA PRO A 144 5.82 -1.05 -17.85
C PRO A 144 7.01 -1.24 -16.91
N SER A 145 6.70 -1.53 -15.64
CA SER A 145 7.65 -1.66 -14.53
C SER A 145 8.32 -3.05 -14.52
N MET A 146 8.94 -3.41 -15.64
CA MET A 146 9.65 -4.68 -15.85
C MET A 146 10.99 -4.70 -15.10
N LEU A 147 11.35 -5.86 -14.52
CA LEU A 147 12.67 -6.10 -13.96
C LEU A 147 13.70 -6.32 -15.07
N ILE A 148 14.52 -5.29 -15.33
CA ILE A 148 15.53 -5.29 -16.40
C ILE A 148 16.81 -6.02 -15.97
N GLY A 149 17.29 -6.90 -16.84
CA GLY A 149 18.62 -7.51 -16.80
C GLY A 149 18.70 -8.74 -17.71
N GLN A 150 19.87 -9.00 -18.28
CA GLN A 150 20.21 -10.24 -19.00
C GLN A 150 21.60 -10.79 -18.60
N SER A 151 22.29 -10.10 -17.68
CA SER A 151 23.56 -10.55 -17.11
C SER A 151 23.46 -11.96 -16.47
N PRO A 152 24.55 -12.74 -16.46
CA PRO A 152 24.57 -14.06 -15.81
C PRO A 152 24.15 -14.04 -14.33
N ALA A 153 24.36 -12.92 -13.62
CA ALA A 153 23.92 -12.75 -12.24
C ALA A 153 22.40 -12.57 -12.08
N MET A 154 21.70 -12.07 -13.11
CA MET A 154 20.24 -11.91 -13.12
C MET A 154 19.48 -13.14 -13.62
N ILE A 155 20.12 -14.06 -14.34
CA ILE A 155 19.46 -15.28 -14.87
C ILE A 155 18.87 -16.16 -13.73
N PRO A 156 19.60 -16.49 -12.65
CA PRO A 156 19.03 -17.26 -11.53
C PRO A 156 17.88 -16.53 -10.82
N VAL A 157 17.97 -15.20 -10.70
CA VAL A 157 16.91 -14.36 -10.13
C VAL A 157 15.62 -14.47 -10.96
N GLN A 158 15.72 -14.36 -12.28
CA GLN A 158 14.56 -14.47 -13.18
C GLN A 158 13.97 -15.88 -13.20
N GLN A 159 14.81 -16.92 -13.19
CA GLN A 159 14.36 -18.32 -13.10
C GLN A 159 13.60 -18.59 -11.80
N LEU A 160 14.10 -18.09 -10.67
CA LEU A 160 13.45 -18.27 -9.37
C LEU A 160 12.16 -17.44 -9.24
N ILE A 161 12.13 -16.20 -9.77
CA ILE A 161 10.89 -15.41 -9.89
C ILE A 161 9.85 -16.16 -10.73
N ALA A 162 10.22 -16.66 -11.91
CA ALA A 162 9.29 -17.40 -12.78
C ALA A 162 8.75 -18.69 -12.14
N THR A 163 9.57 -19.36 -11.31
CA THR A 163 9.17 -20.58 -10.59
C THR A 163 8.26 -20.29 -9.40
N VAL A 164 8.52 -19.20 -8.65
CA VAL A 164 7.82 -18.89 -7.39
C VAL A 164 6.62 -17.97 -7.60
N ALA A 165 6.56 -17.19 -8.67
CA ALA A 165 5.45 -16.26 -8.91
C ALA A 165 4.06 -16.93 -8.97
N PRO A 166 3.85 -18.10 -9.62
CA PRO A 166 2.54 -18.76 -9.63
C PRO A 166 2.07 -19.28 -8.26
N THR A 167 2.97 -19.44 -7.28
CA THR A 167 2.62 -20.00 -5.97
C THR A 167 1.98 -18.97 -5.04
N ASN A 168 1.35 -19.44 -3.96
CA ASN A 168 0.90 -18.57 -2.84
C ASN A 168 2.00 -18.34 -1.78
N SER A 169 3.21 -18.88 -1.96
CA SER A 169 4.26 -18.83 -0.94
C SER A 169 4.79 -17.42 -0.68
N SER A 170 5.21 -17.20 0.56
CA SER A 170 6.00 -16.04 0.97
C SER A 170 7.36 -16.02 0.28
N VAL A 171 7.87 -14.81 0.02
CA VAL A 171 9.16 -14.58 -0.64
C VAL A 171 9.92 -13.49 0.08
N LEU A 172 11.18 -13.74 0.42
CA LEU A 172 12.10 -12.79 1.03
C LEU A 172 13.08 -12.27 -0.02
N ILE A 173 12.94 -11.01 -0.41
CA ILE A 173 13.78 -10.36 -1.42
C ILE A 173 14.93 -9.62 -0.71
N LEU A 174 16.16 -10.12 -0.88
CA LEU A 174 17.36 -9.53 -0.29
C LEU A 174 18.15 -8.73 -1.32
N GLY A 175 18.87 -7.71 -0.86
CA GLY A 175 19.78 -6.94 -1.70
C GLY A 175 20.01 -5.53 -1.19
N GLU A 176 21.10 -4.90 -1.62
CA GLU A 176 21.48 -3.54 -1.22
C GLU A 176 20.39 -2.50 -1.53
N THR A 177 20.52 -1.33 -0.91
CA THR A 177 19.67 -0.16 -1.21
C THR A 177 19.78 0.19 -2.70
N GLY A 178 18.63 0.36 -3.37
CA GLY A 178 18.59 0.71 -4.80
C GLY A 178 18.82 -0.43 -5.79
N THR A 179 18.90 -1.69 -5.36
CA THR A 179 19.05 -2.87 -6.28
C THR A 179 17.81 -3.20 -7.11
N GLY A 180 16.64 -2.68 -6.74
CA GLY A 180 15.36 -2.93 -7.43
C GLY A 180 14.44 -3.94 -6.75
N LYS A 181 14.49 -4.09 -5.42
CA LYS A 181 13.66 -5.04 -4.66
C LYS A 181 12.15 -4.89 -4.93
N GLU A 182 11.63 -3.67 -4.96
CA GLU A 182 10.23 -3.39 -5.35
C GLU A 182 9.91 -3.88 -6.78
N MET A 183 10.85 -3.74 -7.73
CA MET A 183 10.65 -4.20 -9.11
C MET A 183 10.56 -5.73 -9.18
N ALA A 184 11.36 -6.45 -8.39
CA ALA A 184 11.24 -7.89 -8.25
C ALA A 184 9.91 -8.30 -7.58
N ALA A 185 9.45 -7.57 -6.57
CA ALA A 185 8.17 -7.81 -5.92
C ALA A 185 6.97 -7.57 -6.86
N ARG A 186 7.00 -6.48 -7.63
CA ARG A 186 6.01 -6.18 -8.67
C ARG A 186 6.02 -7.24 -9.78
N THR A 187 7.19 -7.74 -10.18
CA THR A 187 7.32 -8.83 -11.16
C THR A 187 6.72 -10.15 -10.63
N LEU A 188 7.03 -10.52 -9.38
CA LEU A 188 6.44 -11.68 -8.69
C LEU A 188 4.91 -11.60 -8.62
N TYR A 189 4.36 -10.42 -8.32
CA TYR A 189 2.91 -10.19 -8.32
C TYR A 189 2.30 -10.28 -9.74
N GLN A 190 2.90 -9.61 -10.73
CA GLN A 190 2.43 -9.61 -12.13
C GLN A 190 2.46 -11.00 -12.77
N MET A 191 3.39 -11.87 -12.37
CA MET A 191 3.51 -13.26 -12.83
C MET A 191 2.74 -14.27 -11.97
N SER A 192 1.90 -13.81 -11.02
CA SER A 192 1.13 -14.67 -10.11
C SER A 192 -0.33 -14.84 -10.50
N HIS A 193 -0.97 -15.90 -10.00
CA HIS A 193 -2.43 -16.07 -10.07
C HIS A 193 -3.24 -15.00 -9.31
N ARG A 194 -2.58 -14.03 -8.66
CA ARG A 194 -3.20 -12.89 -7.97
C ARG A 194 -2.98 -11.55 -8.69
N ALA A 195 -2.49 -11.55 -9.92
CA ALA A 195 -2.20 -10.35 -10.70
C ALA A 195 -3.42 -9.44 -11.00
N ASP A 196 -4.65 -9.98 -10.90
CA ASP A 196 -5.91 -9.20 -10.98
C ASP A 196 -6.38 -8.65 -9.62
N GLY A 197 -5.81 -9.15 -8.51
CA GLY A 197 -6.04 -8.64 -7.16
C GLY A 197 -5.18 -7.39 -6.85
N PRO A 198 -5.41 -6.76 -5.68
CA PRO A 198 -4.64 -5.59 -5.27
C PRO A 198 -3.17 -5.93 -5.03
N PHE A 199 -2.26 -5.04 -5.46
CA PHE A 199 -0.87 -5.00 -4.99
C PHE A 199 -0.72 -3.81 -4.05
N VAL A 200 -0.37 -4.06 -2.80
CA VAL A 200 -0.27 -3.04 -1.74
C VAL A 200 1.19 -2.94 -1.28
N PRO A 201 1.98 -2.00 -1.83
CA PRO A 201 3.34 -1.75 -1.35
C PRO A 201 3.33 -0.90 -0.08
N VAL A 202 4.12 -1.33 0.91
CA VAL A 202 4.31 -0.66 2.20
C VAL A 202 5.80 -0.59 2.47
N ASN A 203 6.35 0.61 2.65
CA ASN A 203 7.70 0.78 3.20
C ASN A 203 7.57 0.89 4.72
N CYS A 204 8.25 0.00 5.45
CA CYS A 204 8.13 -0.10 6.90
C CYS A 204 8.90 1.00 7.65
N GLY A 205 10.02 1.50 7.09
CA GLY A 205 10.83 2.57 7.68
C GLY A 205 10.33 4.00 7.43
N ALA A 206 9.45 4.19 6.44
CA ALA A 206 8.87 5.50 6.08
C ALA A 206 7.67 5.90 6.95
N LEU A 207 7.13 4.97 7.75
CA LEU A 207 5.98 5.19 8.63
C LEU A 207 6.48 5.39 10.08
N ALA A 208 5.88 6.34 10.81
CA ALA A 208 6.17 6.52 12.23
C ALA A 208 5.76 5.27 13.03
N GLU A 209 6.60 4.80 13.94
CA GLU A 209 6.47 3.48 14.61
C GLU A 209 5.07 3.20 15.18
N HIS A 210 4.46 4.19 15.85
CA HIS A 210 3.13 4.10 16.45
C HIS A 210 1.97 4.11 15.43
N LEU A 211 2.23 4.48 14.17
CA LEU A 211 1.27 4.41 13.07
C LEU A 211 1.39 3.11 12.28
N VAL A 212 2.57 2.48 12.17
CA VAL A 212 2.78 1.26 11.36
C VAL A 212 1.77 0.17 11.73
N GLU A 213 1.48 -0.02 13.03
CA GLU A 213 0.51 -1.00 13.52
C GLU A 213 -0.94 -0.65 13.13
N SER A 214 -1.29 0.65 13.18
CA SER A 214 -2.59 1.17 12.77
C SER A 214 -2.81 1.05 11.26
N GLU A 215 -1.81 1.40 10.45
CA GLU A 215 -1.87 1.31 8.99
C GLU A 215 -1.93 -0.16 8.54
N LEU A 216 -1.08 -1.05 9.08
CA LEU A 216 -1.09 -2.46 8.68
C LEU A 216 -2.37 -3.19 9.09
N PHE A 217 -2.78 -3.10 10.37
CA PHE A 217 -3.84 -3.94 10.93
C PHE A 217 -5.19 -3.23 11.10
N GLY A 218 -5.26 -1.91 10.94
CA GLY A 218 -6.46 -1.10 11.14
C GLY A 218 -6.71 -0.77 12.62
N HIS A 219 -7.69 0.09 12.88
CA HIS A 219 -8.09 0.47 14.24
C HIS A 219 -9.59 0.73 14.37
N ARG A 220 -10.11 0.59 15.59
CA ARG A 220 -11.44 1.09 15.97
C ARG A 220 -11.39 2.54 16.43
N ARG A 221 -12.50 3.26 16.27
CA ARG A 221 -12.69 4.58 16.88
C ARG A 221 -12.44 4.51 18.39
N GLY A 222 -11.56 5.35 18.89
CA GLY A 222 -11.17 5.39 20.31
C GLY A 222 -10.05 4.44 20.72
N ALA A 223 -9.47 3.66 19.79
CA ALA A 223 -8.37 2.74 20.08
C ALA A 223 -7.09 3.42 20.60
N PHE A 224 -6.86 4.68 20.23
CA PHE A 224 -5.78 5.53 20.72
C PHE A 224 -6.17 7.02 20.61
N THR A 225 -5.37 7.90 21.20
CA THR A 225 -5.59 9.36 21.15
C THR A 225 -5.44 9.89 19.72
N GLY A 226 -6.56 10.19 19.06
CA GLY A 226 -6.63 10.62 17.66
C GLY A 226 -7.37 9.65 16.73
N ALA A 227 -7.76 8.46 17.22
CA ALA A 227 -8.60 7.51 16.48
C ALA A 227 -10.07 7.97 16.42
N GLU A 228 -10.37 9.03 15.66
CA GLU A 228 -11.71 9.65 15.58
C GLU A 228 -12.75 8.81 14.81
N ARG A 229 -12.30 7.81 14.04
CA ARG A 229 -13.14 6.91 13.22
C ARG A 229 -12.57 5.49 13.18
N ASP A 230 -13.35 4.53 12.71
CA ASP A 230 -12.83 3.21 12.35
C ASP A 230 -11.96 3.33 11.08
N HIS A 231 -10.87 2.57 11.03
CA HIS A 231 -9.94 2.50 9.90
C HIS A 231 -9.62 1.04 9.56
N LYS A 232 -9.64 0.71 8.26
CA LYS A 232 -9.29 -0.62 7.76
C LYS A 232 -7.79 -0.74 7.53
N GLY A 233 -7.19 -1.84 7.97
CA GLY A 233 -5.76 -2.07 7.77
C GLY A 233 -5.40 -2.39 6.32
N LEU A 234 -4.14 -2.15 5.94
CA LEU A 234 -3.57 -2.51 4.65
C LEU A 234 -3.67 -4.01 4.37
N PHE A 235 -3.72 -4.87 5.39
CA PHE A 235 -4.07 -6.29 5.25
C PHE A 235 -5.53 -6.52 4.78
N GLU A 236 -6.50 -5.71 5.23
CA GLU A 236 -7.88 -5.76 4.70
C GLU A 236 -7.96 -5.22 3.26
N VAL A 237 -7.14 -4.20 2.93
CA VAL A 237 -7.07 -3.61 1.59
C VAL A 237 -6.39 -4.56 0.59
N ALA A 238 -5.42 -5.36 1.04
CA ALA A 238 -4.71 -6.35 0.24
C ALA A 238 -5.48 -7.68 0.06
N ASN A 239 -6.65 -7.86 0.68
CA ASN A 239 -7.39 -9.11 0.69
C ASN A 239 -7.71 -9.63 -0.73
N GLY A 240 -7.43 -10.91 -0.98
CA GLY A 240 -7.43 -11.58 -2.29
C GLY A 240 -6.15 -11.36 -3.12
N GLY A 241 -5.34 -10.35 -2.80
CA GLY A 241 -4.16 -9.94 -3.56
C GLY A 241 -2.84 -10.19 -2.83
N THR A 242 -1.94 -9.21 -2.94
CA THR A 242 -0.55 -9.28 -2.46
C THR A 242 -0.17 -8.02 -1.68
N LEU A 243 0.32 -8.20 -0.46
CA LEU A 243 0.96 -7.17 0.36
C LEU A 243 2.48 -7.27 0.18
N PHE A 244 3.13 -6.15 -0.14
CA PHE A 244 4.59 -6.06 -0.24
C PHE A 244 5.16 -5.19 0.89
N LEU A 245 5.96 -5.81 1.77
CA LEU A 245 6.61 -5.16 2.92
C LEU A 245 8.08 -4.88 2.57
N ASP A 246 8.40 -3.68 2.09
CA ASP A 246 9.80 -3.23 1.93
C ASP A 246 10.35 -2.71 3.25
N GLU A 247 11.68 -2.80 3.38
CA GLU A 247 12.43 -2.45 4.60
C GLU A 247 11.92 -3.21 5.86
N LEU A 248 11.62 -4.52 5.69
CA LEU A 248 11.13 -5.43 6.74
C LEU A 248 11.94 -5.40 8.05
N GLY A 249 13.25 -5.11 7.96
CA GLY A 249 14.14 -4.97 9.12
C GLY A 249 13.78 -3.80 10.05
N GLU A 250 12.96 -2.85 9.62
CA GLU A 250 12.52 -1.73 10.47
C GLU A 250 11.25 -2.05 11.29
N LEU A 251 10.66 -3.24 11.14
CA LEU A 251 9.51 -3.65 11.94
C LEU A 251 9.90 -3.96 13.39
N ASN A 252 9.24 -3.29 14.34
CA ASN A 252 9.43 -3.56 15.77
C ASN A 252 8.90 -4.95 16.19
N ARG A 253 9.33 -5.41 17.38
CA ARG A 253 8.98 -6.74 17.92
C ARG A 253 7.47 -6.97 18.08
N ASN A 254 6.65 -5.93 18.33
CA ASN A 254 5.20 -6.10 18.46
C ASN A 254 4.55 -6.44 17.10
N ILE A 255 4.93 -5.69 16.05
CA ILE A 255 4.43 -5.93 14.70
C ILE A 255 4.94 -7.26 14.16
N GLN A 256 6.18 -7.66 14.47
CA GLN A 256 6.70 -9.00 14.15
C GLN A 256 5.82 -10.13 14.72
N VAL A 257 5.31 -10.01 15.96
CA VAL A 257 4.39 -11.00 16.56
C VAL A 257 3.04 -11.04 15.84
N LYS A 258 2.48 -9.89 15.46
CA LYS A 258 1.21 -9.84 14.70
C LYS A 258 1.35 -10.38 13.28
N LEU A 259 2.47 -10.08 12.62
CA LEU A 259 2.79 -10.59 11.28
C LEU A 259 2.95 -12.12 11.28
N LEU A 260 3.60 -12.69 12.30
CA LEU A 260 3.72 -14.15 12.44
C LEU A 260 2.33 -14.81 12.55
N ARG A 261 1.46 -14.33 13.45
CA ARG A 261 0.09 -14.86 13.61
C ARG A 261 -0.70 -14.83 12.30
N PHE A 262 -0.62 -13.71 11.56
CA PHE A 262 -1.24 -13.61 10.25
C PHE A 262 -0.68 -14.68 9.28
N LEU A 263 0.64 -14.88 9.23
CA LEU A 263 1.27 -15.89 8.38
C LEU A 263 0.95 -17.33 8.81
N GLU A 264 0.47 -17.56 10.03
CA GLU A 264 0.09 -18.88 10.56
C GLU A 264 -1.38 -19.22 10.27
N SER A 265 -2.32 -18.29 10.54
CA SER A 265 -3.78 -18.57 10.46
C SER A 265 -4.57 -17.69 9.48
N GLY A 266 -3.95 -16.66 8.89
CA GLY A 266 -4.66 -15.63 8.13
C GLY A 266 -5.41 -14.61 8.99
N GLU A 267 -5.37 -14.73 10.33
CA GLU A 267 -6.04 -13.77 11.23
C GLU A 267 -5.23 -12.48 11.43
N ILE A 268 -5.92 -11.34 11.30
CA ILE A 268 -5.48 -10.04 11.82
C ILE A 268 -6.43 -9.57 12.94
N ARG A 269 -5.95 -8.65 13.80
CA ARG A 269 -6.78 -7.95 14.79
C ARG A 269 -6.46 -6.46 14.76
N ARG A 270 -7.50 -5.64 14.55
CA ARG A 270 -7.41 -4.18 14.59
C ARG A 270 -6.98 -3.70 15.97
N VAL A 271 -6.29 -2.57 16.03
CA VAL A 271 -5.98 -1.90 17.30
C VAL A 271 -7.30 -1.49 17.97
N GLY A 272 -7.46 -1.84 19.25
CA GLY A 272 -8.68 -1.61 20.01
C GLY A 272 -9.85 -2.56 19.72
N ASP A 273 -9.64 -3.64 18.95
CA ASP A 273 -10.65 -4.69 18.71
C ASP A 273 -10.23 -6.03 19.33
N SER A 274 -11.20 -6.83 19.77
CA SER A 274 -11.00 -8.18 20.30
C SER A 274 -11.26 -9.28 19.26
N GLU A 275 -12.07 -9.01 18.24
CA GLU A 275 -12.46 -10.01 17.25
C GLU A 275 -11.39 -10.15 16.14
N PRO A 276 -10.99 -11.38 15.77
CA PRO A 276 -10.12 -11.62 14.63
C PRO A 276 -10.88 -11.50 13.30
N ILE A 277 -10.20 -10.96 12.29
CA ILE A 277 -10.66 -10.92 10.91
C ILE A 277 -9.73 -11.82 10.09
N VAL A 278 -10.27 -12.81 9.40
CA VAL A 278 -9.49 -13.65 8.47
C VAL A 278 -9.39 -12.92 7.12
N VAL A 279 -8.17 -12.82 6.58
CA VAL A 279 -7.90 -12.28 5.24
C VAL A 279 -6.96 -13.21 4.46
N ASP A 280 -7.18 -13.32 3.16
CA ASP A 280 -6.36 -14.14 2.25
C ASP A 280 -5.40 -13.22 1.48
N VAL A 281 -4.17 -13.11 1.94
CA VAL A 281 -3.17 -12.16 1.40
C VAL A 281 -1.84 -12.87 1.20
N ARG A 282 -1.29 -12.82 -0.03
CA ARG A 282 0.10 -13.22 -0.26
C ARG A 282 1.04 -12.15 0.29
N VAL A 283 2.05 -12.55 1.05
CA VAL A 283 3.08 -11.62 1.57
C VAL A 283 4.37 -11.76 0.77
N LEU A 284 4.84 -10.66 0.21
CA LEU A 284 6.20 -10.50 -0.29
C LEU A 284 6.96 -9.55 0.65
N CYS A 285 8.21 -9.84 0.97
CA CYS A 285 9.02 -9.01 1.84
C CYS A 285 10.32 -8.58 1.16
N ALA A 286 10.87 -7.44 1.54
CA ALA A 286 12.18 -6.98 1.10
C ALA A 286 12.99 -6.35 2.24
N THR A 287 14.31 -6.51 2.20
CA THR A 287 15.23 -5.84 3.13
C THR A 287 16.64 -5.70 2.54
N ASN A 288 17.41 -4.75 3.08
CA ASN A 288 18.86 -4.60 2.89
C ASN A 288 19.67 -5.01 4.13
N ARG A 289 19.02 -5.24 5.29
CA ARG A 289 19.64 -5.68 6.55
C ARG A 289 19.78 -7.21 6.59
N ASP A 290 20.83 -7.68 7.26
CA ASP A 290 21.00 -9.09 7.59
C ASP A 290 20.09 -9.48 8.77
N LEU A 291 19.01 -10.19 8.47
CA LEU A 291 18.04 -10.63 9.47
C LEU A 291 18.60 -11.69 10.43
N TRP A 292 19.62 -12.47 10.05
CA TRP A 292 20.24 -13.44 10.95
C TRP A 292 21.11 -12.76 12.01
N THR A 293 21.87 -11.73 11.61
CA THR A 293 22.56 -10.83 12.57
C THR A 293 21.56 -10.06 13.46
N MET A 294 20.36 -9.77 12.98
CA MET A 294 19.31 -9.16 13.82
C MET A 294 18.64 -10.16 14.79
N VAL A 295 18.49 -11.42 14.41
CA VAL A 295 18.02 -12.49 15.31
C VAL A 295 19.02 -12.68 16.45
N SER A 296 20.33 -12.76 16.17
CA SER A 296 21.37 -12.95 17.21
C SER A 296 21.57 -11.74 18.14
N ARG A 297 20.94 -10.60 17.84
CA ARG A 297 20.89 -9.39 18.69
C ARG A 297 19.54 -9.18 19.37
N GLU A 298 18.60 -10.11 19.22
CA GLU A 298 17.22 -9.98 19.67
C GLU A 298 16.47 -8.76 19.07
N GLU A 299 16.90 -8.25 17.92
CA GLU A 299 16.19 -7.22 17.13
C GLU A 299 15.05 -7.87 16.29
N PHE A 300 15.25 -9.08 15.78
CA PHE A 300 14.30 -9.80 14.90
C PHE A 300 13.87 -11.16 15.46
N ARG A 301 12.66 -11.61 15.07
CA ARG A 301 12.06 -12.89 15.45
C ARG A 301 12.53 -14.04 14.56
N GLU A 302 13.11 -15.07 15.15
CA GLU A 302 13.61 -16.27 14.46
C GLU A 302 12.47 -17.09 13.83
N ASP A 303 11.37 -17.31 14.57
CA ASP A 303 10.18 -18.01 14.08
C ASP A 303 9.52 -17.28 12.90
N LEU A 304 9.44 -15.94 12.96
CA LEU A 304 9.01 -15.10 11.83
C LEU A 304 9.97 -15.22 10.64
N LEU A 305 11.28 -15.26 10.86
CA LEU A 305 12.27 -15.40 9.79
C LEU A 305 12.12 -16.74 9.08
N TYR A 306 11.96 -17.84 9.82
CA TYR A 306 11.65 -19.16 9.23
C TYR A 306 10.32 -19.18 8.47
N ARG A 307 9.28 -18.50 8.97
CA ARG A 307 7.97 -18.45 8.29
C ARG A 307 7.97 -17.60 7.02
N LEU A 308 8.76 -16.52 6.99
CA LEU A 308 8.92 -15.66 5.81
C LEU A 308 9.87 -16.23 4.77
N ASN A 309 10.98 -16.85 5.18
CA ASN A 309 12.02 -17.33 4.27
C ASN A 309 11.69 -18.70 3.65
N THR A 310 10.48 -18.84 3.08
CA THR A 310 10.10 -20.02 2.27
C THR A 310 10.84 -20.02 0.92
N PHE A 311 11.09 -18.83 0.37
CA PHE A 311 11.95 -18.63 -0.81
C PHE A 311 12.78 -17.34 -0.65
N GLU A 312 14.11 -17.44 -0.71
CA GLU A 312 15.02 -16.29 -0.73
C GLU A 312 15.35 -15.87 -2.17
N ILE A 313 15.15 -14.60 -2.53
CA ILE A 313 15.57 -14.04 -3.82
C ILE A 313 16.56 -12.91 -3.58
N ARG A 314 17.84 -13.18 -3.82
CA ARG A 314 18.93 -12.23 -3.61
C ARG A 314 19.26 -11.47 -4.91
N LEU A 315 18.97 -10.18 -4.94
CA LEU A 315 19.29 -9.30 -6.07
C LEU A 315 20.76 -8.90 -6.06
N PRO A 316 21.52 -9.10 -7.16
CA PRO A 316 22.89 -8.66 -7.25
C PRO A 316 23.00 -7.13 -7.30
N PRO A 317 24.02 -6.55 -6.64
CA PRO A 317 24.36 -5.14 -6.77
C PRO A 317 24.86 -4.83 -8.18
N LEU A 318 24.76 -3.57 -8.60
CA LEU A 318 24.94 -3.18 -10.01
C LEU A 318 26.38 -3.45 -10.52
N ARG A 319 27.38 -3.37 -9.64
CA ARG A 319 28.77 -3.78 -9.86
C ARG A 319 28.98 -5.26 -10.22
N GLU A 320 28.06 -6.15 -9.85
CA GLU A 320 28.10 -7.59 -10.17
C GLU A 320 27.33 -7.92 -11.46
N ARG A 321 26.65 -6.91 -12.05
CA ARG A 321 25.89 -7.00 -13.31
C ARG A 321 26.13 -5.80 -14.22
N ILE A 322 27.40 -5.45 -14.42
CA ILE A 322 27.85 -4.33 -15.27
C ILE A 322 27.24 -4.41 -16.69
N ALA A 323 27.06 -5.62 -17.22
CA ALA A 323 26.42 -5.85 -18.52
C ALA A 323 24.97 -5.31 -18.63
N ASP A 324 24.24 -5.15 -17.52
CA ASP A 324 22.88 -4.61 -17.50
C ASP A 324 22.84 -3.06 -17.50
N ILE A 325 23.97 -2.39 -17.20
CA ILE A 325 24.03 -0.93 -17.06
C ILE A 325 23.56 -0.18 -18.34
N PRO A 326 23.95 -0.58 -19.57
CA PRO A 326 23.49 0.11 -20.78
C PRO A 326 21.97 0.06 -20.96
N ASP A 327 21.33 -1.07 -20.69
CA ASP A 327 19.87 -1.21 -20.84
C ASP A 327 19.09 -0.57 -19.70
N LEU A 328 19.62 -0.65 -18.47
CA LEU A 328 19.08 0.12 -17.34
C LEU A 328 19.15 1.63 -17.64
N ALA A 329 20.28 2.14 -18.11
CA ALA A 329 20.45 3.56 -18.46
C ALA A 329 19.47 4.01 -19.55
N ARG A 330 19.28 3.21 -20.62
CA ARG A 330 18.30 3.47 -21.69
C ARG A 330 16.87 3.57 -21.15
N HIS A 331 16.43 2.60 -20.32
CA HIS A 331 15.08 2.58 -19.77
C HIS A 331 14.84 3.70 -18.75
N LEU A 332 15.82 3.99 -17.90
CA LEU A 332 15.74 5.08 -16.92
C LEU A 332 15.66 6.44 -17.62
N LEU A 333 16.48 6.66 -18.65
CA LEU A 333 16.41 7.85 -19.49
C LEU A 333 15.06 7.97 -20.23
N ALA A 334 14.50 6.86 -20.72
CA ALA A 334 13.18 6.83 -21.37
C ALA A 334 12.07 7.27 -20.42
N ARG A 335 12.12 6.79 -19.17
CA ARG A 335 11.20 7.14 -18.09
C ARG A 335 11.29 8.63 -17.73
N THR A 336 12.50 9.16 -17.54
CA THR A 336 12.72 10.59 -17.26
C THR A 336 12.25 11.48 -18.40
N ALA A 337 12.63 11.16 -19.64
CA ALA A 337 12.27 11.94 -20.82
C ALA A 337 10.77 11.81 -21.21
N LYS A 338 10.07 10.82 -20.67
CA LYS A 338 8.69 10.43 -21.03
C LYS A 338 8.55 10.15 -22.53
N ARG A 339 9.52 9.42 -23.10
CA ARG A 339 9.61 9.09 -24.54
C ARG A 339 9.92 7.61 -24.75
N PRO A 340 9.59 7.03 -25.92
CA PRO A 340 9.98 5.68 -26.29
C PRO A 340 11.51 5.46 -26.25
N ILE A 341 11.92 4.23 -25.92
CA ILE A 341 13.33 3.86 -25.69
C ILE A 341 14.17 4.09 -26.95
N GLU A 342 13.59 3.87 -28.13
CA GLU A 342 14.21 4.01 -29.45
C GLU A 342 14.59 5.46 -29.78
N GLN A 343 13.88 6.42 -29.17
CA GLN A 343 14.15 7.85 -29.32
C GLN A 343 15.26 8.31 -28.38
N VAL A 344 15.27 7.85 -27.13
CA VAL A 344 16.27 8.25 -26.14
C VAL A 344 17.58 7.47 -26.19
N SER A 345 17.57 6.21 -26.68
CA SER A 345 18.77 5.40 -26.78
C SER A 345 19.79 5.95 -27.79
N ARG A 346 19.40 6.93 -28.61
CA ARG A 346 20.29 7.70 -29.51
C ARG A 346 20.97 8.89 -28.82
N LEU A 347 20.55 9.24 -27.60
CA LEU A 347 21.13 10.34 -26.83
C LEU A 347 22.38 9.88 -26.07
N LEU A 348 22.42 8.66 -25.52
CA LEU A 348 23.56 8.15 -24.76
C LEU A 348 24.76 7.89 -25.70
N SER A 349 25.87 8.61 -25.50
CA SER A 349 27.10 8.38 -26.28
C SER A 349 27.84 7.12 -25.81
N PRO A 350 28.67 6.49 -26.66
CA PRO A 350 29.52 5.37 -26.26
C PRO A 350 30.45 5.70 -25.09
N GLN A 351 30.97 6.93 -25.02
CA GLN A 351 31.84 7.41 -23.93
C GLN A 351 31.07 7.53 -22.61
N ALA A 352 29.81 8.01 -22.65
CA ALA A 352 28.95 8.02 -21.46
C ALA A 352 28.69 6.59 -20.95
N LEU A 353 28.39 5.65 -21.86
CA LEU A 353 28.22 4.23 -21.53
C LEU A 353 29.49 3.62 -20.92
N GLU A 354 30.67 3.90 -21.49
CA GLU A 354 31.96 3.41 -20.99
C GLU A 354 32.23 3.90 -19.55
N VAL A 355 32.07 5.20 -19.29
CA VAL A 355 32.26 5.79 -17.95
C VAL A 355 31.25 5.21 -16.95
N MET A 356 30.00 5.01 -17.35
CA MET A 356 29.00 4.35 -16.48
C MET A 356 29.33 2.89 -16.18
N CYS A 357 29.92 2.14 -17.12
CA CYS A 357 30.32 0.74 -16.89
C CYS A 357 31.60 0.61 -16.04
N GLN A 358 32.39 1.68 -15.91
CA GLN A 358 33.59 1.73 -15.06
C GLN A 358 33.32 2.19 -13.62
N TYR A 359 32.14 2.76 -13.35
CA TYR A 359 31.75 3.21 -12.01
C TYR A 359 31.09 2.07 -11.20
N SER A 360 31.30 2.04 -9.89
CA SER A 360 30.89 0.93 -9.01
C SER A 360 29.44 1.02 -8.50
N TRP A 361 28.76 2.15 -8.70
CA TRP A 361 27.36 2.39 -8.31
C TRP A 361 27.02 1.95 -6.88
N PRO A 362 27.61 2.56 -5.83
CA PRO A 362 27.30 2.24 -4.43
C PRO A 362 25.81 2.44 -4.07
N GLY A 363 25.09 3.36 -4.73
CA GLY A 363 23.63 3.51 -4.61
C GLY A 363 22.83 2.70 -5.64
N ASN A 364 23.48 1.78 -6.36
CA ASN A 364 22.91 0.84 -7.31
C ASN A 364 22.02 1.52 -8.38
N VAL A 365 20.90 0.91 -8.77
CA VAL A 365 20.00 1.40 -9.83
C VAL A 365 19.32 2.72 -9.43
N ARG A 366 19.18 3.01 -8.12
CA ARG A 366 18.66 4.29 -7.63
C ARG A 366 19.65 5.45 -7.90
N GLU A 367 20.94 5.22 -7.74
CA GLU A 367 21.97 6.19 -8.12
C GLU A 367 22.07 6.36 -9.64
N LEU A 368 21.97 5.26 -10.42
CA LEU A 368 21.92 5.33 -11.88
C LEU A 368 20.69 6.12 -12.37
N ALA A 369 19.53 5.96 -11.74
CA ALA A 369 18.32 6.73 -12.07
C ALA A 369 18.55 8.24 -11.88
N ASN A 370 19.07 8.63 -10.71
CA ASN A 370 19.41 10.03 -10.40
C ASN A 370 20.47 10.58 -11.37
N ALA A 371 21.45 9.77 -11.78
CA ALA A 371 22.47 10.16 -12.75
C ALA A 371 21.90 10.37 -14.17
N MET A 372 20.92 9.56 -14.59
CA MET A 372 20.21 9.74 -15.87
C MET A 372 19.26 10.94 -15.87
N GLU A 373 18.62 11.24 -14.75
CA GLU A 373 17.85 12.47 -14.58
C GLU A 373 18.76 13.71 -14.66
N TYR A 374 19.85 13.73 -13.89
CA TYR A 374 20.85 14.79 -13.94
C TYR A 374 21.40 14.99 -15.36
N ALA A 375 21.81 13.93 -16.04
CA ALA A 375 22.42 14.02 -17.36
C ALA A 375 21.44 14.51 -18.45
N TYR A 376 20.15 14.13 -18.37
CA TYR A 376 19.12 14.60 -19.29
C TYR A 376 18.78 16.10 -19.10
N ILE A 377 18.75 16.55 -17.84
CA ILE A 377 18.57 17.97 -17.50
C ILE A 377 19.77 18.79 -17.98
N VAL A 378 21.00 18.35 -17.67
CA VAL A 378 22.24 19.04 -18.03
C VAL A 378 22.50 19.07 -19.54
N SER A 379 22.12 18.03 -20.28
CA SER A 379 22.23 18.05 -21.75
C SER A 379 21.13 18.86 -22.44
N GLY A 380 20.09 19.31 -21.71
CA GLY A 380 18.92 19.99 -22.30
C GLY A 380 18.19 19.13 -23.34
N GLY A 381 18.24 17.80 -23.19
CA GLY A 381 17.71 16.84 -24.17
C GLY A 381 18.57 16.62 -25.42
N GLN A 382 19.78 17.21 -25.49
CA GLN A 382 20.80 16.89 -26.49
C GLN A 382 21.54 15.58 -26.14
N PRO A 383 22.40 15.04 -27.04
CA PRO A 383 23.20 13.86 -26.73
C PRO A 383 23.99 13.97 -25.40
N ILE A 384 23.86 12.92 -24.60
CA ILE A 384 24.50 12.74 -23.30
C ILE A 384 25.89 12.14 -23.53
N THR A 385 26.91 12.99 -23.44
CA THR A 385 28.32 12.59 -23.34
C THR A 385 28.69 12.29 -21.88
N ASP A 386 29.89 11.79 -21.67
CA ASP A 386 30.49 11.62 -20.34
C ASP A 386 30.45 12.91 -19.50
N GLN A 387 30.64 14.08 -20.13
CA GLN A 387 30.66 15.38 -19.48
C GLN A 387 29.34 15.77 -18.80
N HIS A 388 28.21 15.24 -19.29
CA HIS A 388 26.88 15.48 -18.72
C HIS A 388 26.57 14.58 -17.51
N LEU A 389 27.39 13.56 -17.21
CA LEU A 389 27.23 12.72 -16.02
C LEU A 389 27.60 13.47 -14.73
N PRO A 390 27.08 13.06 -13.55
CA PRO A 390 27.49 13.63 -12.27
C PRO A 390 29.01 13.55 -12.06
N HIS A 391 29.59 14.54 -11.39
CA HIS A 391 31.04 14.62 -11.18
C HIS A 391 31.59 13.38 -10.47
N THR A 392 30.86 12.82 -9.50
CA THR A 392 31.21 11.59 -8.78
C THR A 392 31.36 10.37 -9.69
N VAL A 393 30.47 10.22 -10.68
CA VAL A 393 30.52 9.14 -11.68
C VAL A 393 31.73 9.35 -12.61
N ARG A 394 31.96 10.59 -13.05
CA ARG A 394 33.13 10.95 -13.89
C ARG A 394 34.48 10.73 -13.21
N THR A 395 34.64 11.13 -11.94
CA THR A 395 35.92 11.05 -11.21
C THR A 395 36.07 9.78 -10.36
N GLY A 396 35.04 8.94 -10.30
CA GLY A 396 35.03 7.67 -9.55
C GLY A 396 36.14 6.68 -9.91
N ARG A 397 36.80 6.86 -11.07
CA ARG A 397 38.05 6.17 -11.44
C ARG A 397 39.16 6.24 -10.36
N GLN A 398 39.11 7.19 -9.43
CA GLN A 398 40.18 7.38 -8.43
C GLN A 398 40.00 6.62 -7.10
N SER A 399 38.81 6.10 -6.76
CA SER A 399 38.62 5.35 -5.50
C SER A 399 39.15 3.92 -5.57
N MET A 400 39.33 3.37 -6.78
CA MET A 400 40.04 2.11 -7.01
C MET A 400 41.57 2.31 -7.13
N ARG A 401 42.19 2.83 -6.07
CA ARG A 401 43.56 2.41 -5.75
C ARG A 401 43.47 1.26 -4.75
N PRO A 402 44.09 0.09 -4.99
CA PRO A 402 44.33 -0.82 -3.88
C PRO A 402 45.16 -0.06 -2.84
N ALA A 403 44.84 -0.23 -1.55
CA ALA A 403 45.68 0.31 -0.49
C ALA A 403 47.10 -0.22 -0.71
N GLN A 404 48.07 0.68 -0.96
CA GLN A 404 49.45 0.27 -1.12
C GLN A 404 49.85 -0.47 0.15
N ALA A 405 50.27 -1.73 0.00
CA ALA A 405 50.61 -2.56 1.14
C ALA A 405 51.68 -1.85 1.96
N ALA A 406 51.33 -1.47 3.20
CA ALA A 406 52.30 -0.92 4.14
C ALA A 406 53.44 -1.95 4.26
N PRO A 407 54.72 -1.55 4.13
CA PRO A 407 55.82 -2.49 4.13
C PRO A 407 55.80 -3.28 5.44
N MET A 408 55.75 -4.61 5.33
CA MET A 408 55.61 -5.49 6.48
C MET A 408 56.81 -5.33 7.40
N MET A 409 56.62 -4.63 8.52
CA MET A 409 57.59 -4.63 9.62
C MET A 409 57.63 -6.03 10.21
N SER A 410 58.73 -6.74 10.00
CA SER A 410 58.98 -8.05 10.60
C SER A 410 58.88 -7.97 12.13
N PRO A 411 58.17 -8.90 12.80
CA PRO A 411 58.16 -8.94 14.26
C PRO A 411 59.57 -9.29 14.78
N PRO A 412 60.04 -8.66 15.88
CA PRO A 412 61.29 -9.07 16.51
C PRO A 412 61.16 -10.50 17.05
N GLY A 413 62.20 -11.32 16.83
CA GLY A 413 62.18 -12.74 17.16
C GLY A 413 62.24 -13.01 18.67
N TYR A 414 61.41 -13.96 19.13
CA TYR A 414 61.55 -14.56 20.45
C TYR A 414 62.65 -15.64 20.42
N PRO A 415 63.53 -15.72 21.44
CA PRO A 415 64.55 -16.76 21.52
C PRO A 415 63.95 -18.13 21.85
N GLN A 416 64.55 -19.20 21.34
CA GLN A 416 64.14 -20.57 21.65
C GLN A 416 64.51 -20.94 23.10
N MET A 417 63.56 -21.54 23.80
CA MET A 417 63.84 -22.64 24.72
C MET A 417 62.96 -23.82 24.30
N GLY A 418 63.57 -24.97 24.03
CA GLY A 418 62.84 -26.19 23.67
C GLY A 418 62.91 -27.24 24.77
N GLN A 419 62.02 -28.22 24.70
CA GLN A 419 62.34 -29.60 25.08
C GLN A 419 61.35 -30.59 24.44
N SER A 420 61.76 -31.84 24.39
CA SER A 420 61.14 -32.93 23.62
C SER A 420 60.17 -33.78 24.43
N ILE A 421 59.01 -34.12 23.84
CA ILE A 421 58.16 -35.26 24.26
C ILE A 421 57.69 -36.00 22.97
N PRO A 422 57.74 -37.35 22.90
CA PRO A 422 57.43 -38.13 21.70
C PRO A 422 55.93 -38.44 21.52
N PRO A 423 55.48 -38.90 20.32
CA PRO A 423 54.07 -39.17 20.02
C PRO A 423 53.65 -40.62 20.31
N ASN A 424 52.37 -40.86 20.69
CA ASN A 424 51.69 -42.10 20.29
C ASN A 424 50.14 -42.10 20.40
N THR A 425 49.51 -42.94 19.55
CA THR A 425 48.24 -43.69 19.71
C THR A 425 46.90 -43.03 20.17
N MET A 426 45.94 -43.07 19.23
CA MET A 426 44.48 -43.34 19.39
C MET A 426 44.21 -44.76 20.01
N PRO A 427 42.98 -45.35 20.12
CA PRO A 427 41.60 -44.90 19.77
C PRO A 427 40.47 -45.22 20.81
N TYR A 428 39.20 -45.08 20.36
CA TYR A 428 37.94 -45.68 20.85
C TYR A 428 37.12 -44.99 21.97
N GLY A 429 35.78 -45.13 21.91
CA GLY A 429 34.89 -44.70 23.01
C GLY A 429 33.39 -44.45 22.75
N ILE A 430 32.71 -45.04 21.75
CA ILE A 430 31.23 -44.95 21.66
C ILE A 430 30.58 -46.09 22.47
N PRO A 431 29.60 -45.77 23.33
CA PRO A 431 28.42 -46.63 23.52
C PRO A 431 27.08 -45.85 23.42
N PRO A 432 25.92 -46.52 23.17
CA PRO A 432 24.68 -45.87 22.73
C PRO A 432 23.43 -46.14 23.60
N SER A 433 22.25 -45.72 23.12
CA SER A 433 20.88 -46.22 23.48
C SER A 433 20.36 -45.93 24.92
N HIS A 434 19.06 -45.88 25.23
CA HIS A 434 17.79 -45.92 24.45
C HIS A 434 16.67 -45.13 25.22
N PRO A 435 15.43 -44.94 24.69
CA PRO A 435 14.40 -44.07 25.27
C PRO A 435 13.33 -44.82 26.12
N GLN A 436 12.48 -44.09 26.87
CA GLN A 436 10.99 -44.25 26.92
C GLN A 436 10.27 -43.40 28.01
N ALA A 437 8.93 -43.35 27.87
CA ALA A 437 7.87 -43.16 28.90
C ALA A 437 7.51 -41.76 29.47
N HIS A 438 6.23 -41.40 29.30
CA HIS A 438 5.44 -40.58 30.22
C HIS A 438 4.93 -41.44 31.41
N PRO A 439 4.65 -40.82 32.57
CA PRO A 439 3.28 -40.80 33.12
C PRO A 439 2.78 -39.35 33.28
N GLN A 440 1.52 -39.01 32.98
CA GLN A 440 0.29 -39.18 33.78
C GLN A 440 0.20 -38.37 35.10
N ALA A 441 -0.93 -37.67 35.23
CA ALA A 441 -1.26 -36.63 36.22
C ALA A 441 -1.69 -37.14 37.60
N MET A 442 -1.74 -36.24 38.59
CA MET A 442 -2.75 -36.21 39.67
C MET A 442 -3.05 -34.74 40.11
N PRO A 443 -4.16 -34.44 40.83
CA PRO A 443 -4.73 -33.09 40.99
C PRO A 443 -4.74 -32.54 42.44
N TYR A 444 -5.17 -31.28 42.64
CA TYR A 444 -6.00 -30.74 43.76
C TYR A 444 -6.42 -29.29 43.38
N HIS A 445 -7.68 -28.94 43.10
CA HIS A 445 -8.85 -28.64 43.97
C HIS A 445 -8.94 -27.18 44.52
N PRO A 446 -10.14 -26.63 44.84
CA PRO A 446 -10.48 -25.23 44.53
C PRO A 446 -10.87 -24.32 45.72
N ALA A 447 -11.08 -23.01 45.47
CA ALA A 447 -11.69 -22.08 46.44
C ALA A 447 -12.54 -20.95 45.81
N GLN A 448 -13.81 -20.89 46.21
CA GLN A 448 -14.84 -19.82 46.11
C GLN A 448 -15.97 -20.19 47.10
N PRO A 449 -16.99 -19.35 47.45
CA PRO A 449 -17.26 -17.95 47.08
C PRO A 449 -17.55 -17.02 48.30
N GLY A 450 -18.03 -15.79 48.06
CA GLY A 450 -18.68 -14.90 49.05
C GLY A 450 -18.72 -13.44 48.56
N MET A 451 -19.77 -12.96 47.90
CA MET A 451 -21.03 -12.40 48.45
C MET A 451 -20.88 -11.21 49.43
N GLY A 452 -21.48 -10.06 49.09
CA GLY A 452 -21.52 -8.87 49.96
C GLY A 452 -22.03 -7.58 49.30
N MET A 453 -23.33 -7.51 48.96
CA MET A 453 -24.05 -6.24 48.70
C MET A 453 -24.75 -5.79 49.99
N PRO A 454 -24.93 -4.47 50.23
CA PRO A 454 -26.26 -3.88 50.01
C PRO A 454 -26.25 -2.41 49.48
N GLN A 455 -27.45 -1.88 49.25
CA GLN A 455 -27.75 -0.55 48.66
C GLN A 455 -28.10 0.51 49.72
N ALA A 456 -27.94 1.82 49.41
CA ALA A 456 -28.94 2.88 49.69
C ALA A 456 -28.53 4.30 49.21
N HIS A 457 -29.52 5.12 48.86
CA HIS A 457 -29.49 6.59 48.66
C HIS A 457 -29.97 7.31 49.97
N PRO A 458 -30.05 8.68 50.15
CA PRO A 458 -30.29 9.74 49.13
C PRO A 458 -29.71 11.19 49.33
N GLN A 459 -29.93 12.04 48.30
CA GLN A 459 -30.23 13.51 48.25
C GLN A 459 -29.48 14.59 49.09
N ALA A 460 -28.97 15.64 48.39
CA ALA A 460 -29.10 17.09 48.75
C ALA A 460 -28.61 18.05 47.61
N HIS A 461 -28.99 19.34 47.65
CA HIS A 461 -28.75 20.44 46.68
C HIS A 461 -29.00 21.82 47.39
N PRO A 462 -28.80 23.05 46.81
CA PRO A 462 -27.96 23.58 45.71
C PRO A 462 -27.28 24.97 46.06
N GLN A 463 -27.13 25.91 45.09
CA GLN A 463 -26.74 27.38 45.16
C GLN A 463 -25.22 27.74 44.99
N SER A 464 -24.78 28.88 44.39
CA SER A 464 -25.39 30.02 43.63
C SER A 464 -24.37 30.84 42.75
N LEU A 465 -24.80 31.91 42.05
CA LEU A 465 -24.12 32.82 41.06
C LEU A 465 -24.59 34.30 41.25
N PRO A 466 -24.16 35.37 40.50
CA PRO A 466 -23.08 35.57 39.52
C PRO A 466 -21.98 36.59 40.03
N PRO A 467 -21.78 37.91 39.67
CA PRO A 467 -22.38 38.89 38.72
C PRO A 467 -21.39 39.40 37.60
N MET A 468 -21.42 40.68 37.15
CA MET A 468 -20.68 41.23 35.97
C MET A 468 -20.33 42.75 36.00
N ALA A 469 -19.33 43.17 35.16
CA ALA A 469 -19.19 44.48 34.43
C ALA A 469 -18.87 45.78 35.23
N PRO A 470 -18.49 46.96 34.62
CA PRO A 470 -18.48 47.36 33.19
C PRO A 470 -17.19 48.07 32.66
N GLN A 471 -17.31 49.03 31.71
CA GLN A 471 -16.31 49.49 30.71
C GLN A 471 -15.58 50.83 31.00
N GLY A 472 -14.57 51.16 30.19
CA GLY A 472 -13.93 52.49 30.02
C GLY A 472 -13.38 52.70 28.58
N TYR A 473 -13.08 53.93 28.15
CA TYR A 473 -12.88 54.29 26.71
C TYR A 473 -11.57 55.07 26.40
N LEU A 474 -11.25 55.14 25.09
CA LEU A 474 -10.14 55.81 24.37
C LEU A 474 -10.13 57.36 24.47
N PRO A 475 -9.18 58.14 23.86
CA PRO A 475 -8.04 57.84 22.94
C PRO A 475 -6.69 58.35 23.58
N PRO A 476 -5.75 59.17 23.02
CA PRO A 476 -5.39 59.56 21.63
C PRO A 476 -3.87 59.73 21.27
N GLN A 477 -3.62 60.07 19.99
CA GLN A 477 -2.44 60.73 19.34
C GLN A 477 -1.17 59.95 18.93
N SER A 478 -0.81 60.14 17.64
CA SER A 478 0.50 59.94 17.01
C SER A 478 1.10 61.30 16.64
N PRO A 479 2.39 61.41 16.26
CA PRO A 479 2.66 61.68 14.84
C PRO A 479 3.94 61.03 14.25
N VAL A 480 4.15 61.29 12.96
CA VAL A 480 5.22 60.77 12.07
C VAL A 480 6.59 61.40 12.35
N GLY A 481 7.67 60.64 12.12
CA GLY A 481 9.07 61.12 12.05
C GLY A 481 9.81 60.53 10.83
N ALA A 482 10.86 61.20 10.35
CA ALA A 482 11.55 60.88 9.09
C ALA A 482 12.77 59.94 9.26
N ALA A 483 13.34 59.51 8.12
CA ALA A 483 14.44 58.53 8.06
C ALA A 483 15.83 59.14 8.35
N ASP A 484 16.74 58.30 8.85
CA ASP A 484 18.16 58.61 9.08
C ASP A 484 19.06 57.56 8.37
N PRO A 485 19.86 57.94 7.34
CA PRO A 485 20.53 56.99 6.47
C PRO A 485 22.02 56.75 6.81
N SER A 486 22.30 56.16 7.98
CA SER A 486 23.64 55.60 8.27
C SER A 486 23.59 54.36 9.18
N MET A 487 24.69 53.57 9.18
CA MET A 487 24.92 52.26 9.84
C MET A 487 24.88 51.01 8.93
N LEU A 488 25.81 50.95 7.97
CA LEU A 488 26.19 49.71 7.27
C LEU A 488 27.04 48.78 8.16
N ALA A 489 26.44 48.23 9.22
CA ALA A 489 27.06 47.21 10.08
C ALA A 489 26.00 46.37 10.81
N GLY A 490 25.45 45.36 10.15
CA GLY A 490 24.45 44.46 10.73
C GLY A 490 24.38 43.14 9.98
N GLY A 491 25.02 42.10 10.53
CA GLY A 491 25.03 40.77 9.92
C GLY A 491 23.62 40.22 9.79
N HIS A 492 23.23 39.80 8.58
CA HIS A 492 21.99 39.05 8.39
C HIS A 492 22.17 37.65 8.99
N SER A 493 21.79 37.50 10.25
CA SER A 493 21.51 36.18 10.82
C SER A 493 20.48 35.49 9.92
N ALA A 494 20.80 34.26 9.50
CA ALA A 494 19.91 33.50 8.63
C ALA A 494 18.61 33.20 9.40
N ARG A 495 17.52 33.91 9.07
CA ARG A 495 16.21 33.65 9.64
C ARG A 495 15.84 32.19 9.40
N THR A 496 15.54 31.49 10.47
CA THR A 496 15.08 30.11 10.38
C THR A 496 13.67 30.08 9.76
N LEU A 497 13.26 28.93 9.23
CA LEU A 497 11.88 28.73 8.77
C LEU A 497 10.86 28.96 9.90
N ARG A 498 11.28 28.76 11.17
CA ARG A 498 10.47 28.99 12.37
C ARG A 498 10.25 30.48 12.65
N ASP A 499 11.25 31.32 12.41
CA ASP A 499 11.11 32.79 12.54
C ASP A 499 10.15 33.34 11.49
N ILE A 500 10.25 32.83 10.26
CA ILE A 500 9.38 33.21 9.13
C ILE A 500 7.93 32.73 9.39
N GLU A 501 7.75 31.50 9.89
CA GLU A 501 6.44 30.97 10.28
C GLU A 501 5.82 31.82 11.41
N MET A 502 6.58 32.15 12.44
CA MET A 502 6.09 32.94 13.57
C MET A 502 5.76 34.39 13.18
N GLU A 503 6.58 35.01 12.34
CA GLU A 503 6.29 36.33 11.77
C GLU A 503 4.99 36.32 10.95
N HIS A 504 4.72 35.26 10.19
CA HIS A 504 3.45 35.10 9.48
C HIS A 504 2.27 34.92 10.44
N ILE A 505 2.40 34.05 11.45
CA ILE A 505 1.37 33.83 12.48
C ILE A 505 0.99 35.14 13.20
N LEU A 506 1.99 35.93 13.63
CA LEU A 506 1.76 37.19 14.35
C LEU A 506 1.13 38.27 13.46
N ARG A 507 1.54 38.36 12.18
CA ARG A 507 0.89 39.25 11.19
C ARG A 507 -0.58 38.88 10.99
N THR A 508 -0.91 37.59 10.88
CA THR A 508 -2.29 37.13 10.68
C THR A 508 -3.14 37.28 11.96
N LEU A 509 -2.54 37.18 13.16
CA LEU A 509 -3.22 37.51 14.42
C LEU A 509 -3.59 39.00 14.50
N ALA A 510 -2.65 39.87 14.16
CA ALA A 510 -2.89 41.32 14.12
C ALA A 510 -4.00 41.67 13.10
N LYS A 511 -3.97 41.08 11.91
CA LYS A 511 -5.01 41.21 10.87
C LYS A 511 -6.42 40.86 11.37
N HIS A 512 -6.53 39.83 12.22
CA HIS A 512 -7.80 39.36 12.79
C HIS A 512 -8.11 39.92 14.19
N GLY A 513 -7.40 40.95 14.65
CA GLY A 513 -7.64 41.57 15.96
C GLY A 513 -7.47 40.60 17.13
N ASN A 514 -6.46 39.72 17.06
CA ASN A 514 -6.22 38.60 17.98
C ASN A 514 -7.34 37.53 18.04
N ASN A 515 -8.27 37.49 17.08
CA ASN A 515 -9.20 36.37 16.94
C ASN A 515 -8.47 35.11 16.45
N LYS A 516 -8.01 34.31 17.42
CA LYS A 516 -7.26 33.07 17.21
C LYS A 516 -8.01 32.04 16.34
N GLN A 517 -9.34 32.02 16.37
CA GLN A 517 -10.10 31.07 15.56
C GLN A 517 -10.03 31.42 14.06
N ARG A 518 -10.34 32.67 13.70
CA ARG A 518 -10.19 33.17 12.31
C ARG A 518 -8.75 33.15 11.81
N THR A 519 -7.79 33.36 12.71
CA THR A 519 -6.37 33.24 12.38
C THR A 519 -5.99 31.81 12.04
N ALA A 520 -6.44 30.81 12.80
CA ALA A 520 -6.19 29.40 12.49
C ALA A 520 -6.83 28.99 11.15
N GLU A 521 -8.06 29.46 10.90
CA GLU A 521 -8.79 29.27 9.63
C GLU A 521 -8.02 29.85 8.43
N GLU A 522 -7.52 31.09 8.50
CA GLU A 522 -6.73 31.69 7.41
C GLU A 522 -5.34 31.03 7.23
N LEU A 523 -4.71 30.59 8.31
CA LEU A 523 -3.42 29.89 8.28
C LEU A 523 -3.54 28.41 7.85
N GLY A 524 -4.75 27.86 7.72
CA GLY A 524 -4.97 26.45 7.39
C GLY A 524 -4.53 25.45 8.48
N ILE A 525 -4.44 25.90 9.75
CA ILE A 525 -3.98 25.07 10.88
C ILE A 525 -5.08 24.93 11.94
N SER A 526 -4.99 23.87 12.77
CA SER A 526 -5.93 23.74 13.89
C SER A 526 -5.72 24.86 14.93
N VAL A 527 -6.79 25.27 15.60
CA VAL A 527 -6.72 26.24 16.71
C VAL A 527 -5.75 25.77 17.80
N LYS A 528 -5.71 24.46 18.08
CA LYS A 528 -4.74 23.84 19.01
C LYS A 528 -3.30 24.00 18.54
N THR A 529 -3.04 23.83 17.24
CA THR A 529 -1.71 24.06 16.64
C THR A 529 -1.26 25.50 16.79
N LEU A 530 -2.18 26.46 16.57
CA LEU A 530 -1.91 27.89 16.77
C LEU A 530 -1.58 28.21 18.24
N TYR A 531 -2.37 27.70 19.18
CA TYR A 531 -2.08 27.85 20.62
C TYR A 531 -0.72 27.28 20.99
N ASN A 532 -0.40 26.04 20.61
CA ASN A 532 0.89 25.42 20.91
C ASN A 532 2.07 26.22 20.36
N LYS A 533 1.98 26.74 19.13
CA LYS A 533 3.04 27.58 18.54
C LYS A 533 3.22 28.91 19.27
N LEU A 534 2.13 29.54 19.72
CA LEU A 534 2.19 30.78 20.51
C LEU A 534 2.77 30.54 21.90
N THR A 535 2.34 29.48 22.60
CA THR A 535 2.88 29.12 23.92
C THR A 535 4.38 28.85 23.84
N GLN A 536 4.83 28.04 22.88
CA GLN A 536 6.26 27.79 22.68
C GLN A 536 7.03 29.09 22.36
N TYR A 537 6.46 30.01 21.59
CA TYR A 537 7.11 31.30 21.33
C TYR A 537 7.17 32.19 22.57
N GLU A 538 6.15 32.18 23.42
CA GLU A 538 6.17 32.87 24.72
C GLU A 538 7.15 32.24 25.73
N GLU A 539 7.42 30.95 25.65
CA GLU A 539 8.41 30.24 26.46
C GLU A 539 9.83 30.55 25.98
N ASP A 540 10.11 30.39 24.68
CA ASP A 540 11.39 30.72 24.07
C ASP A 540 11.74 32.21 24.30
N ARG A 541 10.77 33.13 24.20
CA ARG A 541 10.93 34.57 24.46
C ARG A 541 10.89 34.96 25.96
N LYS A 542 11.03 33.97 26.84
CA LYS A 542 11.36 34.10 28.27
C LYS A 542 12.67 33.36 28.64
N ALA A 543 13.19 32.52 27.73
CA ALA A 543 14.39 31.71 27.92
C ALA A 543 15.66 32.34 27.31
N GLY A 544 15.50 33.37 26.47
CA GLY A 544 16.55 34.28 25.98
C GLY A 544 16.16 35.73 26.18
#